data_AF-A0A2K8VGU6-F1
#
_entry.id   AF-A0A2K8VGU6-F1
#
_cell.length_a   1.000
_cell.length_b   1.000
_cell.length_c   1.000
_cell.angle_alpha   90.00
_cell.angle_beta   90.00
_cell.angle_gamma   90.00
#
_symmetry.space_group_name_H-M   'P 1'
#
loop_
_entity.id
_entity.type
_entity.pdbx_description
1 polymer ?
#
loop_
_entity_poly.entity_id
_entity_poly.type
_entity_poly.pdbx_seq_one_letter_code
_entity_poly.pdbx_strand_id
1 'polypeptide(L)'
;MELNKEQIKKIDSFLEAIGVEYIDIRFEMVDHIASEIEDNVKDINAFFKDDGFQTSFLKYMLSRKKEFEIKYKSQVKKLNWFYTKNLCKGIFKLTSKPKILLPISILIFLCIQFGNLYLKEISIALFMLLIGSYLFILLKLRTFGKKFANVKFVKFYTVLNSFLVILPLNFPNISNVLYKGNYSTTMMYLFLISLIGISLINFHFFNQKKIIEQKYNFLIQ
;
A
#
# COMPACT_ATOMS: atom_id res chain seq x y z
N MET A 1 32.57 11.14 11.18
CA MET A 1 33.16 10.44 10.02
C MET A 1 32.00 9.68 9.39
N GLU A 2 31.74 9.86 8.09
CA GLU A 2 30.52 9.31 7.48
C GLU A 2 30.64 7.80 7.20
N LEU A 3 29.53 7.08 7.37
CA LEU A 3 29.42 5.66 7.04
C LEU A 3 29.42 5.44 5.53
N ASN A 4 30.11 4.39 5.10
CA ASN A 4 30.11 3.99 3.70
C ASN A 4 28.85 3.18 3.34
N LYS A 5 28.59 3.02 2.03
CA LYS A 5 27.41 2.30 1.52
C LYS A 5 27.31 0.85 2.02
N GLU A 6 28.42 0.16 2.22
CA GLU A 6 28.43 -1.23 2.69
C GLU A 6 28.02 -1.32 4.17
N GLN A 7 28.47 -0.39 4.99
CA GLN A 7 28.12 -0.28 6.41
C GLN A 7 26.64 0.05 6.58
N ILE A 8 26.12 1.00 5.78
CA ILE A 8 24.69 1.32 5.71
C ILE A 8 23.87 0.09 5.33
N LYS A 9 24.31 -0.67 4.32
CA LYS A 9 23.65 -1.91 3.88
C LYS A 9 23.67 -3.00 4.96
N LYS A 10 24.75 -3.11 5.76
CA LYS A 10 24.80 -4.02 6.92
C LYS A 10 23.75 -3.64 7.98
N ILE A 11 23.56 -2.35 8.26
CA ILE A 11 22.52 -1.88 9.19
C ILE A 11 21.12 -2.23 8.64
N ASP A 12 20.83 -1.91 7.38
CA ASP A 12 19.53 -2.21 6.76
C ASP A 12 19.21 -3.72 6.79
N SER A 13 20.18 -4.54 6.40
CA SER A 13 20.03 -6.02 6.39
C SER A 13 19.78 -6.56 7.80
N PHE A 14 20.44 -5.99 8.81
CA PHE A 14 20.20 -6.37 10.19
C PHE A 14 18.81 -5.98 10.67
N LEU A 15 18.36 -4.75 10.38
CA LEU A 15 17.02 -4.27 10.74
C LEU A 15 15.93 -5.15 10.10
N GLU A 16 16.13 -5.56 8.85
CA GLU A 16 15.26 -6.51 8.17
C GLU A 16 15.24 -7.87 8.89
N ALA A 17 16.40 -8.41 9.26
CA ALA A 17 16.51 -9.69 9.96
C ALA A 17 15.83 -9.71 11.33
N ILE A 18 15.82 -8.58 12.06
CA ILE A 18 15.14 -8.47 13.37
C ILE A 18 13.64 -8.12 13.24
N GLY A 19 13.10 -8.06 12.01
CA GLY A 19 11.66 -7.92 11.76
C GLY A 19 11.17 -6.49 11.47
N VAL A 20 12.04 -5.55 11.11
CA VAL A 20 11.61 -4.25 10.58
C VAL A 20 11.24 -4.43 9.11
N GLU A 21 9.97 -4.76 8.87
CA GLU A 21 9.48 -5.23 7.57
C GLU A 21 9.48 -4.15 6.47
N TYR A 22 9.19 -2.90 6.81
CA TYR A 22 8.90 -1.87 5.80
C TYR A 22 10.13 -1.04 5.46
N ILE A 23 10.50 -1.03 4.18
CA ILE A 23 11.71 -0.33 3.67
C ILE A 23 11.67 1.19 3.92
N ASP A 24 10.49 1.79 3.89
CA ASP A 24 10.30 3.23 4.16
C ASP A 24 10.58 3.59 5.62
N ILE A 25 10.27 2.68 6.54
CA ILE A 25 10.60 2.82 7.96
C ILE A 25 12.06 2.44 8.22
N ARG A 26 12.56 1.36 7.62
CA ARG A 26 13.98 1.00 7.71
C ARG A 26 14.86 2.14 7.25
N PHE A 27 14.52 2.82 6.16
CA PHE A 27 15.29 3.96 5.69
C PHE A 27 15.44 5.07 6.74
N GLU A 28 14.35 5.44 7.42
CA GLU A 28 14.39 6.44 8.51
C GLU A 28 15.17 5.92 9.73
N MET A 29 15.06 4.62 10.03
CA MET A 29 15.80 4.01 11.14
C MET A 29 17.29 3.88 10.85
N VAL A 30 17.68 3.53 9.61
CA VAL A 30 19.07 3.44 9.17
C VAL A 30 19.73 4.81 9.27
N ASP A 31 19.06 5.87 8.82
CA ASP A 31 19.58 7.25 8.91
C ASP A 31 19.85 7.65 10.37
N HIS A 32 18.88 7.41 11.25
CA HIS A 32 19.03 7.68 12.67
C HIS A 32 20.15 6.86 13.33
N ILE A 33 20.22 5.56 13.01
CA ILE A 33 21.26 4.66 13.56
C ILE A 33 22.63 5.03 13.01
N ALA A 34 22.71 5.40 11.73
CA ALA A 34 23.92 5.87 11.09
C ALA A 34 24.47 7.09 11.83
N SER A 35 23.66 8.14 12.02
CA SER A 35 24.07 9.32 12.78
C SER A 35 24.51 8.99 14.21
N GLU A 36 23.78 8.13 14.92
CA GLU A 36 24.18 7.71 16.27
C GLU A 36 25.53 6.99 16.30
N ILE A 37 25.82 6.14 15.31
CA ILE A 37 27.12 5.45 15.20
C ILE A 37 28.22 6.46 14.89
N GLU A 38 27.99 7.37 13.95
CA GLU A 38 28.95 8.39 13.54
C GLU A 38 29.32 9.34 14.68
N ASP A 39 28.37 9.63 15.58
CA ASP A 39 28.55 10.53 16.72
C ASP A 39 29.19 9.83 17.93
N ASN A 40 28.88 8.56 18.19
CA ASN A 40 29.24 7.88 19.43
C ASN A 40 30.39 6.87 19.30
N VAL A 41 30.71 6.42 18.08
CA VAL A 41 31.74 5.40 17.85
C VAL A 41 33.04 6.04 17.38
N LYS A 42 34.10 5.91 18.20
CA LYS A 42 35.42 6.49 17.92
C LYS A 42 36.13 5.84 16.73
N ASP A 43 35.98 4.53 16.55
CA ASP A 43 36.56 3.78 15.43
C ASP A 43 35.48 3.00 14.70
N ILE A 44 34.91 3.63 13.67
CA ILE A 44 33.85 3.07 12.83
C ILE A 44 34.36 1.80 12.11
N ASN A 45 35.61 1.79 11.65
CA ASN A 45 36.12 0.65 10.90
C ASN A 45 36.29 -0.59 11.78
N ALA A 46 36.76 -0.42 13.02
CA ALA A 46 36.79 -1.51 13.99
C ALA A 46 35.37 -1.97 14.38
N PHE A 47 34.40 -1.05 14.50
CA PHE A 47 33.02 -1.40 14.82
C PHE A 47 32.36 -2.28 13.75
N PHE A 48 32.69 -2.09 12.46
CA PHE A 48 32.14 -2.89 11.36
C PHE A 48 33.00 -4.08 10.91
N LYS A 49 34.19 -4.26 11.50
CA LYS A 49 35.07 -5.43 11.32
C LYS A 49 34.77 -6.50 12.38
N ASP A 50 34.99 -7.77 12.00
CA ASP A 50 34.79 -8.95 12.85
C ASP A 50 33.38 -9.08 13.48
N ASP A 51 33.24 -9.88 14.54
CA ASP A 51 31.99 -10.02 15.34
C ASP A 51 31.64 -8.76 16.15
N GLY A 52 32.45 -7.70 16.07
CA GLY A 52 32.28 -6.45 16.81
C GLY A 52 30.97 -5.75 16.49
N PHE A 53 30.58 -5.73 15.21
CA PHE A 53 29.28 -5.20 14.78
C PHE A 53 28.16 -6.05 15.35
N GLN A 54 28.17 -7.36 15.10
CA GLN A 54 27.07 -8.22 15.52
C GLN A 54 26.90 -8.21 17.04
N THR A 55 27.96 -8.32 17.84
CA THR A 55 27.84 -8.38 19.30
C THR A 55 27.50 -7.02 19.92
N SER A 56 28.18 -5.94 19.53
CA SER A 56 27.94 -4.61 20.10
C SER A 56 26.64 -3.99 19.61
N PHE A 57 26.32 -4.14 18.32
CA PHE A 57 25.07 -3.65 17.74
C PHE A 57 23.87 -4.48 18.20
N LEU A 58 23.98 -5.81 18.30
CA LEU A 58 22.90 -6.64 18.85
C LEU A 58 22.67 -6.30 20.32
N LYS A 59 23.71 -6.11 21.14
CA LYS A 59 23.57 -5.71 22.54
C LYS A 59 22.92 -4.32 22.66
N TYR A 60 23.32 -3.37 21.81
CA TYR A 60 22.71 -2.05 21.70
C TYR A 60 21.21 -2.16 21.35
N MET A 61 20.88 -2.89 20.28
CA MET A 61 19.51 -3.06 19.79
C MET A 61 18.62 -3.84 20.78
N LEU A 62 19.15 -4.88 21.44
CA LEU A 62 18.42 -5.63 22.47
C LEU A 62 18.16 -4.79 23.71
N SER A 63 19.14 -3.97 24.13
CA SER A 63 18.98 -3.07 25.28
C SER A 63 17.86 -2.07 25.07
N ARG A 64 17.64 -1.64 23.81
CA ARG A 64 16.62 -0.67 23.41
C ARG A 64 15.43 -1.29 22.66
N LYS A 65 15.28 -2.62 22.69
CA LYS A 65 14.27 -3.33 21.90
C LYS A 65 12.86 -2.77 22.07
N LYS A 66 12.46 -2.49 23.31
CA LYS A 66 11.13 -1.91 23.62
C LYS A 66 10.97 -0.51 23.03
N GLU A 67 11.99 0.33 23.12
CA GLU A 67 11.96 1.69 22.57
C GLU A 67 11.86 1.65 21.05
N PHE A 68 12.64 0.79 20.39
CA PHE A 68 12.57 0.59 18.95
C PHE A 68 11.21 0.04 18.51
N GLU A 69 10.63 -0.89 19.26
CA GLU A 69 9.30 -1.42 18.95
C GLU A 69 8.21 -0.34 19.08
N ILE A 70 8.27 0.49 20.12
CA ILE A 70 7.36 1.62 20.32
C ILE A 70 7.54 2.64 19.18
N LYS A 71 8.79 3.00 18.86
CA LYS A 71 9.12 3.94 17.77
C LYS A 71 8.62 3.42 16.44
N TYR A 72 8.90 2.16 16.11
CA TYR A 72 8.40 1.46 14.92
C TYR A 72 6.88 1.49 14.83
N LYS A 73 6.16 1.07 15.89
CA LYS A 73 4.69 1.10 15.92
C LYS A 73 4.15 2.51 15.71
N SER A 74 4.79 3.51 16.31
CA SER A 74 4.41 4.92 16.16
C SER A 74 4.62 5.42 14.72
N GLN A 75 5.74 5.07 14.09
CA GLN A 75 6.05 5.41 12.70
C GLN A 75 5.07 4.73 11.74
N VAL A 76 4.78 3.42 11.93
CA VAL A 76 3.75 2.71 11.15
C VAL A 76 2.40 3.43 11.24
N LYS A 77 1.98 3.86 12.44
CA LYS A 77 0.71 4.58 12.62
C LYS A 77 0.71 5.94 11.92
N LYS A 78 1.78 6.72 12.06
CA LYS A 78 1.96 8.01 11.36
C LYS A 78 1.91 7.83 9.84
N LEU A 79 2.61 6.82 9.33
CA LEU A 79 2.69 6.52 7.91
C LEU A 79 1.35 6.05 7.34
N ASN A 80 0.62 5.19 8.07
CA ASN A 80 -0.76 4.82 7.72
C ASN A 80 -1.66 6.07 7.63
N TRP A 81 -1.61 6.95 8.63
CA TRP A 81 -2.39 8.18 8.63
C TRP A 81 -2.02 9.10 7.46
N PHE A 82 -0.73 9.24 7.18
CA PHE A 82 -0.24 9.98 6.02
C PHE A 82 -0.81 9.45 4.71
N TYR A 83 -0.73 8.13 4.49
CA TYR A 83 -1.26 7.51 3.27
C TYR A 83 -2.78 7.64 3.16
N THR A 84 -3.52 7.46 4.26
CA THR A 84 -4.98 7.65 4.30
C THR A 84 -5.34 9.10 3.95
N LYS A 85 -4.73 10.08 4.62
CA LYS A 85 -5.00 11.51 4.38
C LYS A 85 -4.65 11.90 2.94
N ASN A 86 -3.52 11.41 2.43
CA ASN A 86 -3.09 11.69 1.06
C ASN A 86 -4.01 11.04 0.03
N LEU A 87 -4.47 9.80 0.28
CA LEU A 87 -5.45 9.12 -0.57
C LEU A 87 -6.78 9.86 -0.60
N CYS A 88 -7.33 10.26 0.55
CA CYS A 88 -8.58 11.00 0.61
C CYS A 88 -8.49 12.34 -0.16
N LYS A 89 -7.41 13.11 0.08
CA LYS A 89 -7.16 14.35 -0.66
C LYS A 89 -6.97 14.11 -2.16
N GLY A 90 -6.24 13.06 -2.51
CA GLY A 90 -5.95 12.66 -3.88
C GLY A 90 -7.21 12.28 -4.63
N ILE A 91 -8.05 11.42 -4.05
CA ILE A 91 -9.33 11.01 -4.63
C ILE A 91 -10.24 12.22 -4.82
N PHE A 92 -10.39 13.09 -3.80
CA PHE A 92 -11.21 14.29 -3.93
C PHE A 92 -10.75 15.18 -5.09
N LYS A 93 -9.43 15.41 -5.21
CA LYS A 93 -8.84 16.17 -6.33
C LYS A 93 -9.02 15.47 -7.68
N LEU A 94 -9.03 14.15 -7.71
CA LEU A 94 -9.25 13.36 -8.93
C LEU A 94 -10.71 13.44 -9.38
N THR A 95 -11.67 13.31 -8.47
CA THR A 95 -13.10 13.40 -8.77
C THR A 95 -13.51 14.78 -9.27
N SER A 96 -12.79 15.85 -8.91
CA SER A 96 -13.01 17.18 -9.47
C SER A 96 -12.50 17.35 -10.91
N LYS A 97 -11.75 16.40 -11.47
CA LYS A 97 -11.24 16.52 -12.85
C LYS A 97 -12.31 16.08 -13.85
N PRO A 98 -12.63 16.89 -14.88
CA PRO A 98 -13.68 16.56 -15.84
C PRO A 98 -13.41 15.26 -16.59
N LYS A 99 -12.14 14.94 -16.88
CA LYS A 99 -11.73 13.68 -17.53
C LYS A 99 -12.11 12.41 -16.76
N ILE A 100 -12.29 12.51 -15.44
CA ILE A 100 -12.67 11.39 -14.56
C ILE A 100 -14.15 11.49 -14.19
N LEU A 101 -14.63 12.71 -13.92
CA LEU A 101 -16.02 12.96 -13.56
C LEU A 101 -16.98 12.55 -14.68
N LEU A 102 -16.72 12.94 -15.93
CA LEU A 102 -17.58 12.65 -17.07
C LEU A 102 -17.87 11.15 -17.27
N PRO A 103 -16.87 10.25 -17.37
CA PRO A 103 -17.15 8.82 -17.56
C PRO A 103 -17.87 8.21 -16.35
N ILE A 104 -17.59 8.67 -15.12
CA ILE A 104 -18.31 8.21 -13.92
C ILE A 104 -19.77 8.64 -13.97
N SER A 105 -20.05 9.90 -14.32
CA SER A 105 -21.41 10.43 -14.44
C SER A 105 -22.21 9.71 -15.53
N ILE A 106 -21.59 9.43 -16.68
CA ILE A 106 -22.22 8.67 -17.77
C ILE A 106 -22.55 7.25 -17.30
N LEU A 107 -21.61 6.57 -16.64
CA LEU A 107 -21.84 5.22 -16.12
C LEU A 107 -22.99 5.18 -15.12
N ILE A 108 -23.02 6.13 -14.17
CA ILE A 108 -24.12 6.25 -13.19
C ILE A 108 -25.45 6.51 -13.90
N PHE A 109 -25.47 7.42 -14.87
CA PHE A 109 -26.66 7.74 -15.64
C PHE A 109 -27.22 6.51 -16.38
N LEU A 110 -26.34 5.75 -17.07
CA LEU A 110 -26.72 4.51 -17.75
C LEU A 110 -27.28 3.48 -16.77
N CYS A 111 -26.66 3.31 -15.60
CA CYS A 111 -27.16 2.39 -14.57
C CYS A 111 -28.52 2.83 -14.01
N ILE A 112 -28.78 4.12 -13.85
CA ILE A 112 -30.08 4.62 -13.38
C ILE A 112 -31.17 4.41 -14.44
N GLN A 113 -30.88 4.71 -15.71
CA GLN A 113 -31.88 4.59 -16.77
C GLN A 113 -32.19 3.11 -17.09
N PHE A 114 -31.16 2.32 -17.34
CA PHE A 114 -31.33 0.96 -17.85
C PHE A 114 -31.35 -0.10 -16.74
N GLY A 115 -30.97 0.26 -15.50
CA GLY A 115 -30.81 -0.67 -14.39
C GLY A 115 -32.07 -1.44 -14.01
N ASN A 116 -33.25 -0.84 -14.14
CA ASN A 116 -34.50 -1.55 -13.84
C ASN A 116 -34.92 -2.51 -14.95
N LEU A 117 -34.59 -2.20 -16.22
CA LEU A 117 -34.96 -3.01 -17.37
C LEU A 117 -34.02 -4.21 -17.56
N TYR A 118 -32.72 -4.00 -17.33
CA TYR A 118 -31.67 -5.00 -17.56
C TYR A 118 -30.89 -5.32 -16.29
N LEU A 119 -31.63 -5.45 -15.18
CA LEU A 119 -31.07 -5.51 -13.83
C LEU A 119 -30.06 -6.65 -13.66
N LYS A 120 -30.40 -7.83 -14.19
CA LYS A 120 -29.57 -9.03 -14.11
C LYS A 120 -28.30 -8.86 -14.93
N GLU A 121 -28.44 -8.46 -16.19
CA GLU A 121 -27.36 -8.33 -17.16
C GLU A 121 -26.35 -7.26 -16.70
N ILE A 122 -26.85 -6.10 -16.26
CA ILE A 122 -26.02 -5.01 -15.76
C ILE A 122 -25.30 -5.43 -14.47
N SER A 123 -25.98 -6.10 -13.55
CA SER A 123 -25.35 -6.57 -12.31
C SER A 123 -24.21 -7.56 -12.57
N ILE A 124 -24.42 -8.53 -13.48
CA ILE A 124 -23.37 -9.48 -13.89
C ILE A 124 -22.21 -8.74 -14.56
N ALA A 125 -22.49 -7.82 -15.48
CA ALA A 125 -21.45 -7.05 -16.16
C ALA A 125 -20.60 -6.22 -15.19
N LEU A 126 -21.23 -5.50 -14.26
CA LEU A 126 -20.55 -4.74 -13.22
C LEU A 126 -19.70 -5.64 -12.31
N PHE A 127 -20.22 -6.81 -11.94
CA PHE A 127 -19.47 -7.79 -11.14
C PHE A 127 -18.23 -8.33 -11.86
N MET A 128 -18.36 -8.68 -13.14
CA MET A 128 -17.23 -9.16 -13.95
C MET A 128 -16.17 -8.06 -14.13
N LEU A 129 -16.59 -6.81 -14.36
CA LEU A 129 -15.68 -5.66 -14.41
C LEU A 129 -14.98 -5.42 -13.07
N LEU A 130 -15.71 -5.56 -11.96
CA LEU A 130 -15.15 -5.42 -10.61
C LEU A 130 -14.05 -6.45 -10.37
N ILE A 131 -14.32 -7.74 -10.60
CA ILE A 131 -13.33 -8.81 -10.45
C ILE A 131 -12.14 -8.61 -11.40
N GLY A 132 -12.40 -8.29 -12.67
CA GLY A 132 -11.35 -8.04 -13.65
C GLY A 132 -10.42 -6.89 -13.22
N SER A 133 -11.00 -5.79 -12.73
CA SER A 133 -10.25 -4.64 -12.22
C SER A 133 -9.41 -4.98 -10.99
N TYR A 134 -9.94 -5.82 -10.09
CA TYR A 134 -9.26 -6.30 -8.89
C TYR A 134 -8.07 -7.20 -9.23
N LEU A 135 -8.26 -8.18 -10.12
CA LEU A 135 -7.18 -9.06 -10.58
C LEU A 135 -6.08 -8.26 -11.28
N PHE A 136 -6.46 -7.29 -12.13
CA PHE A 136 -5.51 -6.42 -12.80
C PHE A 136 -4.65 -5.62 -11.80
N ILE A 137 -5.27 -5.00 -10.78
CA ILE A 137 -4.50 -4.23 -9.80
C ILE A 137 -3.63 -5.15 -8.92
N LEU A 138 -4.10 -6.33 -8.54
CA LEU A 138 -3.29 -7.30 -7.79
C LEU A 138 -2.02 -7.67 -8.55
N LEU A 139 -2.09 -7.90 -9.86
CA LEU A 139 -0.92 -8.17 -10.69
C LEU A 139 0.05 -6.98 -10.71
N LYS A 140 -0.47 -5.75 -10.83
CA LYS A 140 0.35 -4.52 -10.82
C LYS A 140 0.97 -4.23 -9.45
N LEU A 141 0.27 -4.49 -8.36
CA LEU A 141 0.78 -4.37 -7.00
C LEU A 141 1.83 -5.44 -6.71
N ARG A 142 1.61 -6.69 -7.15
CA ARG A 142 2.58 -7.78 -6.98
C ARG A 142 3.88 -7.52 -7.73
N THR A 143 3.79 -7.09 -9.00
CA THR A 143 4.98 -6.74 -9.79
C THR A 143 5.74 -5.56 -9.20
N PHE A 144 5.02 -4.57 -8.68
CA PHE A 144 5.64 -3.43 -8.00
C PHE A 144 6.28 -3.81 -6.66
N GLY A 145 5.60 -4.61 -5.83
CA GLY A 145 6.14 -5.10 -4.55
C GLY A 145 7.37 -5.99 -4.72
N LYS A 146 7.44 -6.79 -5.79
CA LYS A 146 8.66 -7.54 -6.14
C LYS A 146 9.86 -6.61 -6.41
N LYS A 147 9.62 -5.43 -7.01
CA LYS A 147 10.68 -4.49 -7.36
C LYS A 147 11.17 -3.66 -6.17
N PHE A 148 10.28 -3.26 -5.27
CA PHE A 148 10.59 -2.30 -4.20
C PHE A 148 10.55 -2.90 -2.78
N ALA A 149 10.66 -4.22 -2.65
CA ALA A 149 10.49 -4.93 -1.38
C ALA A 149 9.17 -4.58 -0.66
N ASN A 150 9.01 -4.96 0.61
CA ASN A 150 7.78 -4.76 1.40
C ASN A 150 7.51 -3.27 1.72
N VAL A 151 7.25 -2.42 0.72
CA VAL A 151 6.84 -1.03 0.95
C VAL A 151 5.46 -1.00 1.62
N LYS A 152 5.30 -0.22 2.71
CA LYS A 152 4.01 -0.09 3.39
C LYS A 152 2.90 0.37 2.45
N PHE A 153 3.28 1.24 1.52
CA PHE A 153 2.44 1.70 0.42
C PHE A 153 1.74 0.54 -0.30
N VAL A 154 2.45 -0.50 -0.73
CA VAL A 154 1.84 -1.63 -1.47
C VAL A 154 0.81 -2.34 -0.61
N LYS A 155 1.15 -2.64 0.64
CA LYS A 155 0.24 -3.31 1.59
C LYS A 155 -1.03 -2.49 1.83
N PHE A 156 -0.91 -1.17 1.95
CA PHE A 156 -2.04 -0.27 2.12
C PHE A 156 -3.04 -0.35 0.95
N TYR A 157 -2.57 -0.26 -0.30
CA TYR A 157 -3.46 -0.34 -1.47
C TYR A 157 -4.04 -1.75 -1.68
N THR A 158 -3.28 -2.80 -1.37
CA THR A 158 -3.80 -4.17 -1.44
C THR A 158 -4.96 -4.36 -0.46
N VAL A 159 -4.80 -3.95 0.80
CA VAL A 159 -5.85 -4.07 1.83
C VAL A 159 -7.09 -3.27 1.42
N LEU A 160 -6.92 -2.03 0.96
CA LEU A 160 -8.03 -1.17 0.59
C LEU A 160 -8.83 -1.70 -0.61
N ASN A 161 -8.14 -2.19 -1.66
CA ASN A 161 -8.80 -2.82 -2.80
C ASN A 161 -9.53 -4.10 -2.40
N SER A 162 -8.90 -4.96 -1.58
CA SER A 162 -9.56 -6.17 -1.09
C SER A 162 -10.82 -5.84 -0.29
N PHE A 163 -10.77 -4.82 0.56
CA PHE A 163 -11.95 -4.39 1.33
C PHE A 163 -13.13 -3.99 0.42
N LEU A 164 -12.87 -3.23 -0.65
CA LEU A 164 -13.91 -2.81 -1.59
C LEU A 164 -14.51 -3.96 -2.42
N VAL A 165 -13.78 -5.07 -2.61
CA VAL A 165 -14.32 -6.26 -3.28
C VAL A 165 -15.07 -7.17 -2.31
N ILE A 166 -14.61 -7.28 -1.06
CA ILE A 166 -15.22 -8.14 -0.05
C ILE A 166 -16.63 -7.66 0.32
N LEU A 167 -16.85 -6.35 0.39
CA LEU A 167 -18.17 -5.78 0.68
C LEU A 167 -19.27 -6.30 -0.27
N PRO A 168 -19.15 -6.15 -1.61
CA PRO A 168 -20.15 -6.66 -2.55
C PRO A 168 -20.27 -8.18 -2.64
N LEU A 169 -19.24 -8.92 -2.21
CA LEU A 169 -19.33 -10.39 -2.18
C LEU A 169 -20.18 -10.90 -1.02
N ASN A 170 -20.21 -10.16 0.10
CA ASN A 170 -20.90 -10.59 1.31
C ASN A 170 -22.28 -9.93 1.47
N PHE A 171 -22.48 -8.73 0.92
CA PHE A 171 -23.69 -7.94 1.12
C PHE A 171 -24.26 -7.43 -0.21
N PRO A 172 -25.35 -8.05 -0.73
CA PRO A 172 -25.93 -9.34 -0.35
C PRO A 172 -25.02 -10.52 -0.71
N ASN A 173 -25.19 -11.67 -0.05
CA ASN A 173 -24.37 -12.85 -0.30
C ASN A 173 -24.39 -13.24 -1.79
N ILE A 174 -23.23 -13.19 -2.44
CA ILE A 174 -23.09 -13.42 -3.88
C ILE A 174 -23.65 -14.78 -4.31
N SER A 175 -23.59 -15.79 -3.44
CA SER A 175 -24.13 -17.12 -3.74
C SER A 175 -25.65 -17.10 -3.89
N ASN A 176 -26.35 -16.34 -3.04
CA ASN A 176 -27.80 -16.18 -3.18
C ASN A 176 -28.17 -15.49 -4.49
N VAL A 177 -27.33 -14.60 -5.00
CA VAL A 177 -27.65 -13.88 -6.24
C VAL A 177 -27.32 -14.72 -7.47
N LEU A 178 -26.09 -15.22 -7.57
CA LEU A 178 -25.67 -15.95 -8.77
C LEU A 178 -26.38 -17.30 -8.92
N TYR A 179 -26.65 -18.02 -7.82
CA TYR A 179 -27.30 -19.33 -7.88
C TYR A 179 -28.83 -19.25 -7.80
N LYS A 180 -29.41 -18.37 -6.96
CA LYS A 180 -30.87 -18.29 -6.80
C LYS A 180 -31.53 -17.22 -7.69
N GLY A 181 -30.74 -16.40 -8.37
CA GLY A 181 -31.25 -15.34 -9.26
C GLY A 181 -31.87 -14.15 -8.52
N ASN A 182 -31.58 -13.96 -7.23
CA ASN A 182 -32.15 -12.89 -6.40
C ASN A 182 -31.44 -11.54 -6.65
N TYR A 183 -31.45 -11.06 -7.88
CA TYR A 183 -30.86 -9.77 -8.21
C TYR A 183 -31.72 -8.62 -7.67
N SER A 184 -31.06 -7.61 -7.09
CA SER A 184 -31.72 -6.41 -6.56
C SER A 184 -31.03 -5.13 -7.05
N THR A 185 -31.77 -4.04 -7.09
CA THR A 185 -31.24 -2.70 -7.43
C THR A 185 -30.15 -2.27 -6.44
N THR A 186 -30.33 -2.60 -5.16
CA THR A 186 -29.35 -2.33 -4.09
C THR A 186 -28.00 -3.00 -4.38
N MET A 187 -28.01 -4.24 -4.87
CA MET A 187 -26.79 -4.95 -5.21
C MET A 187 -26.09 -4.32 -6.42
N MET A 188 -26.85 -4.01 -7.47
CA MET A 188 -26.31 -3.33 -8.66
C MET A 188 -25.58 -2.04 -8.27
N TYR A 189 -26.19 -1.21 -7.42
CA TYR A 189 -25.57 0.02 -6.93
C TYR A 189 -24.34 -0.25 -6.06
N LEU A 190 -24.34 -1.31 -5.27
CA LEU A 190 -23.20 -1.66 -4.43
C LEU A 190 -22.01 -2.15 -5.27
N PHE A 191 -22.24 -2.92 -6.34
CA PHE A 191 -21.21 -3.22 -7.33
C PHE A 191 -20.69 -1.98 -8.04
N LEU A 192 -21.60 -1.07 -8.45
CA LEU A 192 -21.24 0.17 -9.11
C LEU A 192 -20.35 1.06 -8.22
N ILE A 193 -20.73 1.28 -6.96
CA ILE A 193 -19.95 2.07 -6.00
C ILE A 193 -18.58 1.44 -5.75
N SER A 194 -18.53 0.12 -5.59
CA SER A 194 -17.28 -0.61 -5.38
C SER A 194 -16.35 -0.51 -6.59
N LEU A 195 -16.91 -0.62 -7.81
CA LEU A 195 -16.17 -0.49 -9.07
C LEU A 195 -15.60 0.93 -9.24
N ILE A 196 -16.39 1.96 -8.96
CA ILE A 196 -15.94 3.35 -8.98
C ILE A 196 -14.84 3.56 -7.94
N GLY A 197 -15.03 3.07 -6.71
CA GLY A 197 -14.05 3.16 -5.63
C GLY A 197 -12.70 2.55 -6.00
N ILE A 198 -12.71 1.31 -6.49
CA ILE A 198 -11.50 0.62 -6.97
C ILE A 198 -10.84 1.38 -8.11
N SER A 199 -11.62 1.87 -9.08
CA SER A 199 -11.09 2.61 -10.23
C SER A 199 -10.38 3.90 -9.78
N LEU A 200 -10.96 4.65 -8.84
CA LEU A 200 -10.35 5.87 -8.29
C LEU A 200 -9.09 5.57 -7.50
N ILE A 201 -9.09 4.52 -6.65
CA ILE A 201 -7.92 4.09 -5.89
C ILE A 201 -6.80 3.64 -6.84
N ASN A 202 -7.13 2.89 -7.89
CA ASN A 202 -6.17 2.42 -8.90
C ASN A 202 -5.55 3.59 -9.65
N PHE A 203 -6.35 4.57 -10.06
CA PHE A 203 -5.84 5.77 -10.70
C PHE A 203 -4.90 6.56 -9.78
N HIS A 204 -5.26 6.70 -8.50
CA HIS A 204 -4.40 7.33 -7.50
C HIS A 204 -3.10 6.54 -7.28
N PHE A 205 -3.17 5.21 -7.20
CA PHE A 205 -2.00 4.34 -7.11
C PHE A 205 -1.04 4.56 -8.26
N PHE A 206 -1.52 4.60 -9.51
CA PHE A 206 -0.64 4.81 -10.67
C PHE A 206 0.05 6.17 -10.66
N ASN A 207 -0.60 7.21 -10.14
CA ASN A 207 0.03 8.53 -9.98
C ASN A 207 1.11 8.52 -8.90
N GLN A 208 0.82 7.93 -7.73
CA GLN A 208 1.76 7.85 -6.62
C GLN A 208 2.92 6.88 -6.89
N LYS A 209 2.66 5.80 -7.63
CA LYS A 209 3.66 4.82 -8.04
C LYS A 209 4.86 5.51 -8.70
N LYS A 210 4.63 6.43 -9.64
CA LYS A 210 5.71 7.15 -10.34
C LYS A 210 6.61 7.95 -9.38
N ILE A 211 6.00 8.60 -8.39
CA ILE A 211 6.72 9.39 -7.37
C ILE A 211 7.57 8.49 -6.49
N ILE A 212 7.01 7.34 -6.08
CA ILE A 212 7.69 6.34 -5.26
C ILE A 212 8.83 5.68 -6.03
N GLU A 213 8.64 5.36 -7.31
CA GLU A 213 9.73 4.83 -8.16
C GLU A 213 10.91 5.80 -8.21
N GLN A 214 10.65 7.08 -8.44
CA GLN A 214 11.70 8.11 -8.39
C GLN A 214 12.36 8.19 -7.02
N LYS A 215 11.57 8.13 -5.94
CA LYS A 215 12.07 8.21 -4.57
C LYS A 215 12.92 7.01 -4.18
N TYR A 216 12.63 5.78 -4.60
CA TYR A 216 13.36 4.60 -4.13
C TYR A 216 14.33 4.01 -5.15
N ASN A 217 14.46 4.60 -6.34
CA ASN A 217 15.41 4.15 -7.37
C ASN A 217 16.86 4.11 -6.88
N PHE A 218 17.26 4.96 -5.93
CA PHE A 218 18.62 4.99 -5.38
C PHE A 218 18.95 3.81 -4.44
N LEU A 219 17.95 3.04 -3.97
CA LEU A 219 18.17 1.88 -3.11
C LEU A 219 18.33 0.57 -3.89
N ILE A 220 17.94 0.56 -5.17
CA ILE A 220 18.00 -0.64 -6.02
C ILE A 220 19.35 -0.74 -6.75
N GLN A 221 20.11 0.37 -6.82
CA GLN A 221 21.46 0.44 -7.40
C GLN A 221 22.53 0.27 -6.33
#